data_AF-A0A1A8J3X5-F1
#
_entry.id   AF-A0A1A8J3X5-F1
#
_cell.length_a   1.000
_cell.length_b   1.000
_cell.length_c   1.000
_cell.angle_alpha   90.00
_cell.angle_beta   90.00
_cell.angle_gamma   90.00
#
_symmetry.space_group_name_H-M   'P 1'
#
loop_
_entity.id
_entity.type
_entity.pdbx_description
1 polymer ?
#
loop_
_entity_poly.entity_id
_entity_poly.type
_entity_poly.pdbx_seq_one_letter_code
_entity_poly.pdbx_strand_id
1 'polypeptide(L)'
;MPAYFQRPENALKRANEFLEVGKKQPALDVLYDVIKSKKHRTWQKIHEPIMLKYLELCVDLRKSHLAKEGLYQYKNICQQVNIKSLEDVVRAYLKLAEEKTETAKEESQQMVLDIEDLDNIQTPESVLLSAVSGEDTQDRTDRLLLTPWVKFLWESYRQCLDLLRNNSKVERLYHDIAQQAFKFCLQYTRKAEFRKLCDNLRMHLGQIQRHHNQSTAINLNNPESQSMHLETRLVQLDSAISMELWQEAFKAVEDIHGLFALSKKPPKPQLMANYYNKVSTVFWKSGNALFHACTLHRLYHLSRDMRKNLTHDEMQRMSTRVLLATLCIPITPERTDIARLLDMDGIIVEKHRRLATLLGLQSPPTRQSLINDMVRFNLLQYVVPEVKELYNWLEVDFHPLKLSGRVTKVLNWVRDQAEKESDLQQYVPHLQSNTILRLLQQVAQIYQSIEFSRLASLVPFVDAFQLERS
;
A
#
# COMPACT_ATOMS: atom_id res chain seq x y z
N MET A 1 4.44 -42.73 25.60
CA MET A 1 4.95 -43.52 24.45
C MET A 1 4.19 -43.09 23.21
N PRO A 2 4.83 -42.87 22.06
CA PRO A 2 4.14 -42.49 20.84
C PRO A 2 3.09 -43.54 20.47
N ALA A 3 1.87 -43.11 20.18
CA ALA A 3 0.80 -44.04 19.84
C ALA A 3 1.04 -44.56 18.42
N TYR A 4 1.38 -45.84 18.30
CA TYR A 4 1.68 -46.45 17.01
C TYR A 4 0.39 -46.97 16.35
N PHE A 5 -0.08 -46.29 15.30
CA PHE A 5 -1.29 -46.68 14.58
C PHE A 5 -0.98 -47.49 13.33
N GLN A 6 -1.63 -48.65 13.19
CA GLN A 6 -1.58 -49.47 11.97
C GLN A 6 -2.36 -48.84 10.81
N ARG A 7 -3.50 -48.20 11.10
CA ARG A 7 -4.32 -47.46 10.11
C ARG A 7 -4.53 -46.02 10.57
N PRO A 8 -4.34 -45.01 9.70
CA PRO A 8 -4.51 -43.60 10.05
C PRO A 8 -5.95 -43.25 10.47
N GLU A 9 -6.95 -43.97 9.98
CA GLU A 9 -8.37 -43.85 10.38
C GLU A 9 -8.59 -44.00 11.89
N ASN A 10 -7.82 -44.87 12.53
CA ASN A 10 -7.95 -45.14 13.98
C ASN A 10 -7.47 -43.94 14.81
N ALA A 11 -6.55 -43.13 14.28
CA ALA A 11 -6.08 -41.95 14.98
C ALA A 11 -7.15 -40.85 15.01
N LEU A 12 -7.96 -40.72 13.96
CA LEU A 12 -9.08 -39.78 13.95
C LEU A 12 -10.15 -40.18 14.98
N LYS A 13 -10.49 -41.48 15.04
CA LYS A 13 -11.40 -42.01 16.07
C LYS A 13 -10.87 -41.75 17.47
N ARG A 14 -9.59 -42.05 17.71
CA ARG A 14 -8.94 -41.85 19.01
C ARG A 14 -8.87 -40.37 19.41
N ALA A 15 -8.63 -39.48 18.44
CA ALA A 15 -8.68 -38.05 18.69
C ALA A 15 -10.10 -37.60 19.08
N ASN A 16 -11.14 -38.09 18.41
CA ASN A 16 -12.53 -37.78 18.76
C ASN A 16 -12.90 -38.30 20.16
N GLU A 17 -12.49 -39.51 20.55
CA GLU A 17 -12.67 -40.03 21.93
C GLU A 17 -12.01 -39.11 22.98
N PHE A 18 -10.81 -38.58 22.70
CA PHE A 18 -10.19 -37.62 23.60
C PHE A 18 -10.94 -36.28 23.66
N LEU A 19 -11.55 -35.85 22.56
CA LEU A 19 -12.36 -34.63 22.51
C LEU A 19 -13.69 -34.76 23.24
N GLU A 20 -14.32 -35.94 23.21
CA GLU A 20 -15.51 -36.23 24.01
C GLU A 20 -15.25 -36.08 25.52
N VAL A 21 -14.03 -36.40 25.96
CA VAL A 21 -13.57 -36.23 27.35
C VAL A 21 -13.00 -34.82 27.61
N GLY A 22 -13.04 -33.91 26.63
CA GLY A 22 -12.55 -32.53 26.74
C GLY A 22 -11.02 -32.39 26.70
N LYS A 23 -10.26 -33.46 26.44
CA LYS A 23 -8.79 -33.48 26.44
C LYS A 23 -8.22 -33.12 25.06
N LYS A 24 -8.16 -31.82 24.75
CA LYS A 24 -7.66 -31.30 23.46
C LYS A 24 -6.16 -31.59 23.20
N GLN A 25 -5.29 -31.47 24.21
CA GLN A 25 -3.84 -31.67 24.02
C GLN A 25 -3.49 -33.13 23.66
N PRO A 26 -3.97 -34.17 24.38
CA PRO A 26 -3.76 -35.56 23.97
C PRO A 26 -4.34 -35.91 22.60
N ALA A 27 -5.49 -35.32 22.24
CA ALA A 27 -6.06 -35.48 20.89
C ALA A 27 -5.11 -34.94 19.82
N LEU A 28 -4.48 -33.78 20.06
CA LEU A 28 -3.50 -33.18 19.16
C LEU A 28 -2.23 -34.05 19.04
N ASP A 29 -1.71 -34.57 20.15
CA ASP A 29 -0.50 -35.39 20.18
C ASP A 29 -0.68 -36.68 19.36
N VAL A 30 -1.87 -37.31 19.45
CA VAL A 30 -2.23 -38.50 18.66
C VAL A 30 -2.18 -38.23 17.16
N LEU A 31 -2.72 -37.09 16.72
CA LEU A 31 -2.73 -36.71 15.30
C LEU A 31 -1.34 -36.31 14.81
N TYR A 32 -0.55 -35.64 15.66
CA TYR A 32 0.85 -35.28 15.38
C TYR A 32 1.70 -36.53 15.12
N ASP A 33 1.58 -37.55 15.95
CA ASP A 33 2.33 -38.81 15.81
C ASP A 33 2.05 -39.51 14.47
N VAL A 34 0.81 -39.46 13.98
CA VAL A 34 0.45 -40.02 12.67
C VAL A 34 1.04 -39.23 11.52
N ILE A 35 0.94 -37.90 11.54
CA ILE A 35 1.47 -37.03 10.49
C ILE A 35 3.01 -37.16 10.40
N LYS A 36 3.68 -37.37 11.54
CA LYS A 36 5.14 -37.56 11.61
C LYS A 36 5.60 -38.97 11.25
N SER A 37 4.69 -39.96 11.26
CA SER A 37 5.02 -41.37 11.05
C SER A 37 5.64 -41.62 9.68
N LYS A 38 6.74 -42.37 9.63
CA LYS A 38 7.39 -42.78 8.37
C LYS A 38 6.55 -43.75 7.54
N LYS A 39 5.59 -44.45 8.16
CA LYS A 39 4.79 -45.50 7.49
C LYS A 39 3.61 -44.95 6.70
N HIS A 40 3.11 -43.77 7.06
CA HIS A 40 1.95 -43.13 6.45
C HIS A 40 2.35 -41.95 5.55
N ARG A 41 3.43 -42.12 4.77
CA ARG A 41 3.97 -41.07 3.88
C ARG A 41 3.28 -40.98 2.51
N THR A 42 2.53 -42.02 2.13
CA THR A 42 1.75 -42.03 0.89
C THR A 42 0.40 -41.39 1.15
N TRP A 43 0.05 -40.38 0.36
CA TRP A 43 -1.22 -39.67 0.52
C TRP A 43 -2.42 -40.63 0.36
N GLN A 44 -3.39 -40.48 1.26
CA GLN A 44 -4.68 -41.17 1.24
C GLN A 44 -5.76 -40.14 1.58
N LYS A 45 -6.99 -40.35 1.10
CA LYS A 45 -8.12 -39.41 1.32
C LYS A 45 -8.35 -39.07 2.80
N ILE A 46 -8.07 -40.00 3.72
CA ILE A 46 -8.23 -39.80 5.17
C ILE A 46 -7.24 -38.78 5.78
N HIS A 47 -6.11 -38.50 5.13
CA HIS A 47 -5.13 -37.54 5.65
C HIS A 47 -5.68 -36.11 5.65
N GLU A 48 -6.59 -35.76 4.74
CA GLU A 48 -7.19 -34.43 4.69
C GLU A 48 -8.09 -34.16 5.91
N PRO A 49 -9.08 -35.01 6.27
CA PRO A 49 -9.84 -34.88 7.52
C PRO A 49 -8.95 -34.90 8.78
N ILE A 50 -7.91 -35.74 8.80
CA ILE A 50 -6.93 -35.77 9.90
C ILE A 50 -6.24 -34.41 10.03
N MET A 51 -5.82 -33.82 8.91
CA MET A 51 -5.11 -32.55 8.90
C MET A 51 -6.03 -31.37 9.27
N LEU A 52 -7.27 -31.37 8.78
CA LEU A 52 -8.27 -30.38 9.19
C LEU A 52 -8.52 -30.41 10.70
N LYS A 53 -8.72 -31.60 11.27
CA LYS A 53 -8.93 -31.75 12.72
C LYS A 53 -7.69 -31.38 13.52
N TYR A 54 -6.50 -31.76 13.02
CA TYR A 54 -5.23 -31.39 13.63
C TYR A 54 -5.05 -29.87 13.69
N LEU A 55 -5.36 -29.16 12.61
CA LEU A 55 -5.24 -27.70 12.54
C LEU A 55 -6.30 -26.98 13.38
N GLU A 56 -7.54 -27.48 13.41
CA GLU A 56 -8.58 -26.99 14.33
C GLU A 56 -8.09 -27.01 15.79
N LEU A 57 -7.49 -28.13 16.22
CA LEU A 57 -6.91 -28.24 17.56
C LEU A 57 -5.68 -27.34 17.78
N CYS A 58 -4.85 -27.15 16.74
CA CYS A 58 -3.73 -26.22 16.80
C CYS A 58 -4.20 -24.77 17.01
N VAL A 59 -5.28 -24.37 16.33
CA VAL A 59 -5.88 -23.03 16.45
C VAL A 59 -6.46 -22.85 17.86
N ASP A 60 -7.29 -23.80 18.32
CA ASP A 60 -7.90 -23.75 19.65
C ASP A 60 -6.88 -23.64 20.79
N LEU A 61 -5.75 -24.34 20.67
CA LEU A 61 -4.68 -24.32 21.67
C LEU A 61 -3.62 -23.23 21.41
N ARG A 62 -3.75 -22.45 20.32
CA ARG A 62 -2.82 -21.41 19.86
C ARG A 62 -1.37 -21.93 19.70
N LYS A 63 -1.20 -23.17 19.21
CA LYS A 63 0.09 -23.84 19.05
C LYS A 63 0.63 -23.69 17.62
N SER A 64 1.11 -22.49 17.27
CA SER A 64 1.59 -22.19 15.90
C SER A 64 2.78 -23.06 15.47
N HIS A 65 3.70 -23.40 16.38
CA HIS A 65 4.85 -24.26 16.06
C HIS A 65 4.42 -25.67 15.61
N LEU A 66 3.39 -26.25 16.24
CA LEU A 66 2.84 -27.54 15.85
C LEU A 66 2.12 -27.45 14.51
N ALA A 67 1.38 -26.37 14.25
CA ALA A 67 0.76 -26.13 12.94
C ALA A 67 1.81 -26.09 11.83
N LYS A 68 2.91 -25.36 12.03
CA LYS A 68 4.05 -25.28 11.10
C LYS A 68 4.64 -26.65 10.78
N GLU A 69 4.96 -27.44 11.81
CA GLU A 69 5.56 -28.76 11.63
C GLU A 69 4.61 -29.72 10.90
N GLY A 70 3.33 -29.74 11.31
CA GLY A 70 2.30 -30.57 10.69
C GLY A 70 2.10 -30.22 9.22
N LEU A 71 1.98 -28.93 8.89
CA LEU A 71 1.84 -28.44 7.51
C LEU A 71 3.07 -28.76 6.66
N TYR A 72 4.27 -28.68 7.23
CA TYR A 72 5.50 -29.06 6.52
C TYR A 72 5.53 -30.55 6.17
N GLN A 73 5.15 -31.42 7.11
CA GLN A 73 5.05 -32.85 6.82
C GLN A 73 3.93 -33.15 5.81
N TYR A 74 2.77 -32.52 5.97
CA TYR A 74 1.65 -32.69 5.06
C TYR A 74 1.98 -32.24 3.63
N LYS A 75 2.70 -31.12 3.47
CA LYS A 75 3.24 -30.68 2.18
C LYS A 75 4.07 -31.78 1.53
N ASN A 76 4.99 -32.41 2.26
CA ASN A 76 5.84 -33.47 1.73
C ASN A 76 5.03 -34.70 1.27
N ILE A 77 3.95 -35.03 1.98
CA ILE A 77 3.04 -36.14 1.64
C ILE A 77 2.22 -35.82 0.38
N CYS A 78 1.72 -34.59 0.25
CA CYS A 78 0.80 -34.17 -0.82
C CYS A 78 1.51 -33.73 -2.11
N GLN A 79 2.80 -33.37 -2.06
CA GLN A 79 3.51 -32.64 -3.12
C GLN A 79 3.42 -33.28 -4.52
N GLN A 80 3.48 -34.61 -4.60
CA GLN A 80 3.48 -35.33 -5.87
C GLN A 80 2.08 -35.80 -6.30
N VAL A 81 1.17 -36.04 -5.34
CA VAL A 81 -0.11 -36.72 -5.60
C VAL A 81 -1.27 -35.74 -5.71
N ASN A 82 -1.48 -34.90 -4.68
CA ASN A 82 -2.64 -34.03 -4.62
C ASN A 82 -2.30 -32.70 -3.92
N ILE A 83 -1.73 -31.77 -4.69
CA ILE A 83 -1.39 -30.44 -4.19
C ILE A 83 -2.63 -29.60 -3.83
N LYS A 84 -3.78 -29.85 -4.46
CA LYS A 84 -5.03 -29.13 -4.18
C LYS A 84 -5.50 -29.35 -2.74
N SER A 85 -5.36 -30.58 -2.23
CA SER A 85 -5.67 -30.91 -0.84
C SER A 85 -4.81 -30.09 0.16
N LEU A 86 -3.55 -29.76 -0.18
CA LEU A 86 -2.76 -28.82 0.62
C LEU A 86 -3.32 -27.40 0.56
N GLU A 87 -3.79 -26.95 -0.60
CA GLU A 87 -4.40 -25.61 -0.74
C GLU A 87 -5.67 -25.49 0.10
N ASP A 88 -6.55 -26.48 0.03
CA ASP A 88 -7.82 -26.51 0.76
C ASP A 88 -7.59 -26.51 2.28
N VAL A 89 -6.65 -27.33 2.76
CA VAL A 89 -6.27 -27.41 4.17
C VAL A 89 -5.68 -26.08 4.67
N VAL A 90 -4.80 -25.43 3.90
CA VAL A 90 -4.21 -24.14 4.29
C VAL A 90 -5.26 -23.03 4.29
N ARG A 91 -6.16 -23.00 3.30
CA ARG A 91 -7.27 -22.03 3.26
C ARG A 91 -8.20 -22.22 4.47
N ALA A 92 -8.57 -23.46 4.80
CA ALA A 92 -9.39 -23.76 5.96
C ALA A 92 -8.72 -23.35 7.28
N TYR A 93 -7.42 -23.60 7.42
CA TYR A 93 -6.65 -23.20 8.60
C TYR A 93 -6.63 -21.68 8.83
N LEU A 94 -6.30 -20.91 7.79
CA LEU A 94 -6.28 -19.46 7.89
C LEU A 94 -7.67 -18.90 8.17
N LYS A 95 -8.70 -19.44 7.50
CA LYS A 95 -10.09 -19.06 7.76
C LYS A 95 -10.51 -19.30 9.21
N LEU A 96 -10.18 -20.46 9.78
CA LEU A 96 -10.46 -20.77 11.19
C LEU A 96 -9.73 -19.80 12.15
N ALA A 97 -8.47 -19.47 11.84
CA ALA A 97 -7.71 -18.52 12.66
C ALA A 97 -8.26 -17.09 12.56
N GLU A 98 -8.72 -16.67 11.38
CA GLU A 98 -9.41 -15.38 11.16
C GLU A 98 -10.73 -15.32 11.92
N GLU A 99 -11.59 -16.33 11.76
CA GLU A 99 -12.88 -16.43 12.46
C GLU A 99 -12.70 -16.37 13.99
N LYS A 100 -11.73 -17.11 14.55
CA LYS A 100 -11.42 -17.06 15.99
C LYS A 100 -10.88 -15.71 16.47
N THR A 101 -10.17 -14.99 15.61
CA THR A 101 -9.65 -13.66 15.96
C THR A 101 -10.77 -12.63 15.92
N GLU A 102 -11.72 -12.72 14.97
CA GLU A 102 -12.89 -11.84 14.93
C GLU A 102 -13.83 -12.10 16.11
N THR A 103 -14.07 -13.36 16.50
CA THR A 103 -14.86 -13.65 17.72
C THR A 103 -14.21 -13.07 18.97
N ALA A 104 -12.88 -13.15 19.08
CA ALA A 104 -12.16 -12.56 20.22
C ALA A 104 -12.22 -11.03 20.24
N LYS A 105 -12.38 -10.40 19.07
CA LYS A 105 -12.58 -8.94 18.94
C LYS A 105 -13.98 -8.55 19.38
N GLU A 106 -15.01 -9.30 18.98
CA GLU A 106 -16.39 -9.10 19.44
C GLU A 106 -16.50 -9.28 20.96
N GLU A 107 -15.86 -10.32 21.52
CA GLU A 107 -15.78 -10.53 22.98
C GLU A 107 -15.09 -9.37 23.71
N SER A 108 -14.00 -8.84 23.12
CA SER A 108 -13.29 -7.67 23.67
C SER A 108 -14.18 -6.43 23.72
N GLN A 109 -14.92 -6.16 22.64
CA GLN A 109 -15.85 -5.03 22.54
C GLN A 109 -17.02 -5.16 23.53
N GLN A 110 -17.58 -6.37 23.67
CA GLN A 110 -18.64 -6.64 24.65
C GLN A 110 -18.16 -6.42 26.07
N MET A 111 -16.96 -6.90 26.42
CA MET A 111 -16.42 -6.72 27.77
C MET A 111 -16.17 -5.25 28.12
N VAL A 112 -15.82 -4.41 27.13
CA VAL A 112 -15.69 -2.96 27.36
C VAL A 112 -17.04 -2.31 27.64
N LEU A 113 -18.10 -2.70 26.92
CA LEU A 113 -19.47 -2.24 27.19
C LEU A 113 -19.96 -2.67 28.58
N ASP A 114 -19.58 -3.87 29.03
CA ASP A 114 -19.93 -4.38 30.37
C ASP A 114 -19.14 -3.69 31.49
N ILE A 115 -17.93 -3.17 31.20
CA ILE A 115 -17.06 -2.46 32.16
C ILE A 115 -17.40 -0.96 32.22
N GLU A 116 -17.83 -0.34 31.12
CA GLU A 116 -18.39 1.02 31.09
C GLU A 116 -19.80 1.05 31.69
N ASP A 117 -19.93 0.61 32.94
CA ASP A 117 -21.11 0.84 33.76
C ASP A 117 -21.21 2.36 34.03
N LEU A 118 -22.36 2.96 33.70
CA LEU A 118 -22.57 4.42 33.61
C LEU A 118 -22.36 5.17 34.94
N ASP A 119 -22.29 4.46 36.06
CA ASP A 119 -22.34 5.06 37.40
C ASP A 119 -20.98 5.36 38.02
N ASN A 120 -19.83 4.97 37.41
CA ASN A 120 -18.52 5.22 38.01
C ASN A 120 -17.36 5.43 37.01
N ILE A 121 -17.51 6.44 36.15
CA ILE A 121 -16.62 6.76 35.01
C ILE A 121 -15.16 7.07 35.42
N GLN A 122 -14.89 7.45 36.68
CA GLN A 122 -13.56 7.82 37.15
C GLN A 122 -13.22 7.14 38.48
N THR A 123 -12.73 5.92 38.42
CA THR A 123 -12.09 5.30 39.58
C THR A 123 -10.73 5.96 39.85
N PRO A 124 -10.31 6.09 41.12
CA PRO A 124 -8.98 6.62 41.45
C PRO A 124 -7.84 5.87 40.74
N GLU A 125 -7.99 4.57 40.51
CA GLU A 125 -7.03 3.75 39.76
C GLU A 125 -7.00 4.10 38.26
N SER A 126 -8.15 4.38 37.63
CA SER A 126 -8.18 4.76 36.21
C SER A 126 -7.52 6.12 35.97
N VAL A 127 -7.70 7.07 36.91
CA VAL A 127 -7.07 8.40 36.89
C VAL A 127 -5.55 8.31 37.03
N LEU A 128 -5.05 7.43 37.92
CA LEU A 128 -3.61 7.21 38.04
C LEU A 128 -3.01 6.61 36.77
N LEU A 129 -3.72 5.67 36.13
CA LEU A 129 -3.24 5.04 34.89
C LEU A 129 -3.31 5.99 33.68
N SER A 130 -4.31 6.89 33.62
CA SER A 130 -4.40 7.91 32.57
C SER A 130 -3.35 9.02 32.72
N ALA A 131 -2.88 9.29 33.94
CA ALA A 131 -1.77 10.22 34.18
C ALA A 131 -0.42 9.69 33.69
N VAL A 132 -0.26 8.36 33.59
CA VAL A 132 0.99 7.71 33.15
C VAL A 132 0.96 7.32 31.68
N SER A 133 -0.21 6.90 31.16
CA SER A 133 -0.37 6.40 29.80
C SER A 133 -1.68 6.89 29.18
N GLY A 134 -1.66 7.23 27.89
CA GLY A 134 -2.87 7.57 27.12
C GLY A 134 -3.68 6.36 26.65
N GLU A 135 -3.49 5.18 27.26
CA GLU A 135 -4.19 3.94 26.90
C GLU A 135 -5.57 3.90 27.55
N ASP A 136 -6.61 3.78 26.73
CA ASP A 136 -8.00 3.66 27.18
C ASP A 136 -8.34 2.25 27.66
N THR A 137 -9.57 2.06 28.16
CA THR A 137 -10.04 0.76 28.64
C THR A 137 -10.11 -0.27 27.49
N GLN A 138 -10.43 0.19 26.27
CA GLN A 138 -10.48 -0.65 25.07
C GLN A 138 -9.10 -1.25 24.74
N ASP A 139 -8.05 -0.44 24.69
CA ASP A 139 -6.68 -0.87 24.42
C ASP A 139 -6.19 -1.93 25.44
N ARG A 140 -6.60 -1.81 26.70
CA ARG A 140 -6.22 -2.76 27.76
C ARG A 140 -6.94 -4.09 27.61
N THR A 141 -8.24 -4.06 27.33
CA THR A 141 -9.03 -5.27 27.06
C THR A 141 -8.55 -5.97 25.80
N ASP A 142 -8.25 -5.21 24.74
CA ASP A 142 -7.66 -5.72 23.50
C ASP A 142 -6.28 -6.34 23.72
N ARG A 143 -5.48 -5.83 24.67
CA ARG A 143 -4.20 -6.47 25.04
C ARG A 143 -4.38 -7.81 25.72
N LEU A 144 -5.42 -7.95 26.54
CA LEU A 144 -5.70 -9.16 27.29
C LEU A 144 -6.30 -10.27 26.41
N LEU A 145 -7.33 -9.93 25.63
CA LEU A 145 -8.15 -10.90 24.90
C LEU A 145 -7.72 -11.02 23.43
N LEU A 146 -7.67 -9.89 22.70
CA LEU A 146 -7.50 -9.87 21.25
C LEU A 146 -6.03 -10.07 20.81
N THR A 147 -5.08 -9.40 21.45
CA THR A 147 -3.67 -9.36 21.06
C THR A 147 -3.02 -10.76 20.97
N PRO A 148 -3.27 -11.72 21.87
CA PRO A 148 -2.80 -13.10 21.72
C PRO A 148 -3.27 -13.77 20.42
N TRP A 149 -4.53 -13.56 20.03
CA TRP A 149 -5.10 -14.09 18.79
C TRP A 149 -4.52 -13.40 17.56
N VAL A 150 -4.39 -12.07 17.58
CA VAL A 150 -3.74 -11.30 16.50
C VAL A 150 -2.29 -11.75 16.28
N LYS A 151 -1.53 -12.01 17.36
CA LYS A 151 -0.16 -12.56 17.27
C LYS A 151 -0.15 -13.97 16.66
N PHE A 152 -1.09 -14.83 17.07
CA PHE A 152 -1.22 -16.18 16.52
C PHE A 152 -1.61 -16.17 15.04
N LEU A 153 -2.55 -15.32 14.64
CA LEU A 153 -2.99 -15.14 13.25
C LEU A 153 -1.86 -14.61 12.37
N TRP A 154 -1.11 -13.61 12.83
CA TRP A 154 0.08 -13.12 12.14
C TRP A 154 1.12 -14.23 11.92
N GLU A 155 1.45 -14.99 12.95
CA GLU A 155 2.42 -16.08 12.85
C GLU A 155 1.90 -17.19 11.91
N SER A 156 0.59 -17.44 11.88
CA SER A 156 -0.04 -18.35 10.92
C SER A 156 0.16 -17.89 9.48
N TYR A 157 -0.12 -16.62 9.15
CA TYR A 157 0.15 -16.07 7.81
C TYR A 157 1.61 -16.19 7.43
N ARG A 158 2.52 -15.80 8.33
CA ARG A 158 3.97 -15.86 8.10
C ARG A 158 4.42 -17.29 7.79
N GLN A 159 3.98 -18.27 8.58
CA GLN A 159 4.34 -19.67 8.40
C GLN A 159 3.77 -20.25 7.10
N CYS A 160 2.54 -19.90 6.73
CA CYS A 160 1.95 -20.29 5.45
C CYS A 160 2.73 -19.71 4.26
N LEU A 161 3.14 -18.44 4.32
CA LEU A 161 3.97 -17.83 3.28
C LEU A 161 5.35 -18.51 3.18
N ASP A 162 6.00 -18.79 4.31
CA ASP A 162 7.27 -19.52 4.37
C ASP A 162 7.15 -20.96 3.81
N LEU A 163 6.01 -21.62 4.03
CA LEU A 163 5.74 -22.96 3.54
C LEU A 163 5.54 -22.99 2.01
N LEU A 164 4.81 -22.01 1.48
CA LEU A 164 4.36 -21.97 0.08
C LEU A 164 5.36 -21.26 -0.86
N ARG A 165 6.42 -20.64 -0.34
CA ARG A 165 7.44 -19.95 -1.14
C ARG A 165 8.07 -20.83 -2.21
N ASN A 166 8.46 -20.20 -3.34
CA ASN A 166 9.22 -20.79 -4.44
C ASN A 166 8.61 -22.07 -5.04
N ASN A 167 7.28 -22.18 -5.06
CA ASN A 167 6.60 -23.31 -5.67
C ASN A 167 5.54 -22.82 -6.68
N SER A 168 5.81 -23.04 -7.97
CA SER A 168 4.95 -22.61 -9.07
C SER A 168 3.54 -23.21 -9.04
N LYS A 169 3.35 -24.39 -8.42
CA LYS A 169 2.03 -25.06 -8.36
C LYS A 169 1.05 -24.39 -7.41
N VAL A 170 1.54 -23.75 -6.35
CA VAL A 170 0.75 -23.10 -5.29
C VAL A 170 0.99 -21.58 -5.23
N GLU A 171 1.60 -21.03 -6.29
CA GLU A 171 1.96 -19.63 -6.37
C GLU A 171 0.74 -18.72 -6.23
N ARG A 172 -0.40 -19.12 -6.83
CA ARG A 172 -1.65 -18.37 -6.71
C ARG A 172 -2.10 -18.25 -5.25
N LEU A 173 -2.11 -19.37 -4.53
CA LEU A 173 -2.45 -19.39 -3.11
C LEU A 173 -1.47 -18.53 -2.29
N TYR A 174 -0.17 -18.60 -2.57
CA TYR A 174 0.82 -17.77 -1.90
C TYR A 174 0.52 -16.26 -2.05
N HIS A 175 0.20 -15.80 -3.26
CA HIS A 175 -0.13 -14.40 -3.51
C HIS A 175 -1.47 -14.01 -2.89
N ASP A 176 -2.50 -14.88 -2.96
CA ASP A 176 -3.78 -14.65 -2.28
C ASP A 176 -3.58 -14.45 -0.77
N ILE A 177 -2.77 -15.31 -0.13
CA ILE A 177 -2.45 -15.22 1.30
C ILE A 177 -1.64 -13.95 1.62
N ALA A 178 -0.70 -13.57 0.77
CA ALA A 178 0.07 -12.32 0.96
C ALA A 178 -0.85 -11.09 0.92
N GLN A 179 -1.82 -11.06 0.00
CA GLN A 179 -2.82 -10.00 -0.06
C GLN A 179 -3.75 -9.99 1.15
N GLN A 180 -4.17 -11.17 1.64
CA GLN A 180 -4.94 -11.29 2.89
C GLN A 180 -4.13 -10.80 4.10
N ALA A 181 -2.85 -11.15 4.19
CA ALA A 181 -1.98 -10.70 5.27
C ALA A 181 -1.82 -9.17 5.31
N PHE A 182 -1.83 -8.49 4.16
CA PHE A 182 -1.88 -7.03 4.10
C PHE A 182 -3.21 -6.46 4.60
N LYS A 183 -4.34 -7.06 4.20
CA LYS A 183 -5.67 -6.68 4.73
C LYS A 183 -5.76 -6.86 6.24
N PHE A 184 -5.23 -7.97 6.77
CA PHE A 184 -5.09 -8.20 8.21
C PHE A 184 -4.27 -7.08 8.88
N CYS A 185 -3.10 -6.73 8.33
CA CYS A 185 -2.28 -5.65 8.90
C CYS A 185 -3.02 -4.30 8.92
N LEU A 186 -3.84 -4.02 7.90
CA LEU A 186 -4.67 -2.82 7.81
C LEU A 186 -5.82 -2.85 8.83
N GLN A 187 -6.55 -3.95 8.91
CA GLN A 187 -7.72 -4.12 9.79
C GLN A 187 -7.36 -3.97 11.28
N TYR A 188 -6.22 -4.49 11.70
CA TYR A 188 -5.74 -4.44 13.10
C TYR A 188 -4.64 -3.39 13.32
N THR A 189 -4.45 -2.46 12.37
CA THR A 189 -3.48 -1.35 12.41
C THR A 189 -2.03 -1.74 12.81
N ARG A 190 -1.61 -2.95 12.41
CA ARG A 190 -0.34 -3.59 12.79
C ARG A 190 0.86 -3.13 11.95
N LYS A 191 1.37 -1.93 12.25
CA LYS A 191 2.51 -1.32 11.53
C LYS A 191 3.82 -2.13 11.62
N ALA A 192 4.07 -2.82 12.73
CA ALA A 192 5.33 -3.57 12.92
C ALA A 192 5.35 -4.87 12.08
N GLU A 193 4.24 -5.61 12.11
CA GLU A 193 4.04 -6.83 11.31
C GLU A 193 4.02 -6.51 9.81
N PHE A 194 3.46 -5.38 9.41
CA PHE A 194 3.52 -4.89 8.02
C PHE A 194 4.95 -4.78 7.50
N ARG A 195 5.88 -4.19 8.27
CA ARG A 195 7.30 -4.08 7.88
C ARG A 195 7.94 -5.46 7.75
N LYS A 196 7.71 -6.35 8.72
CA LYS A 196 8.19 -7.73 8.68
C LYS A 196 7.66 -8.49 7.46
N LEU A 197 6.40 -8.28 7.09
CA LEU A 197 5.79 -8.86 5.89
C LEU A 197 6.53 -8.39 4.63
N CYS A 198 6.77 -7.09 4.51
CA CYS A 198 7.51 -6.52 3.38
C CYS A 198 8.91 -7.14 3.26
N ASP A 199 9.64 -7.26 4.37
CA ASP A 199 10.98 -7.85 4.38
C ASP A 199 10.97 -9.35 4.02
N ASN A 200 10.00 -10.12 4.53
CA ASN A 200 9.82 -11.52 4.14
C ASN A 200 9.54 -11.65 2.63
N LEU A 201 8.68 -10.79 2.08
CA LEU A 201 8.36 -10.80 0.65
C LEU A 201 9.56 -10.43 -0.23
N ARG A 202 10.45 -9.53 0.23
CA ARG A 202 11.73 -9.22 -0.45
C ARG A 202 12.69 -10.40 -0.37
N MET A 203 12.82 -11.02 0.81
CA MET A 203 13.64 -12.21 1.00
C MET A 203 13.18 -13.34 0.07
N HIS A 204 11.87 -13.61 0.00
CA HIS A 204 11.31 -14.62 -0.89
C HIS A 204 11.60 -14.31 -2.37
N LEU A 205 11.44 -13.06 -2.79
CA LEU A 205 11.77 -12.64 -4.16
C LEU A 205 13.27 -12.84 -4.48
N GLY A 206 14.16 -12.49 -3.56
CA GLY A 206 15.60 -12.74 -3.70
C GLY A 206 15.96 -14.23 -3.78
N GLN A 207 15.19 -15.10 -3.12
CA GLN A 207 15.36 -16.56 -3.24
C GLN A 207 14.90 -17.09 -4.60
N ILE A 208 13.84 -16.55 -5.21
CA ILE A 208 13.40 -16.93 -6.56
C ILE A 208 14.52 -16.73 -7.58
N GLN A 209 15.25 -15.61 -7.48
CA GLN A 209 16.38 -15.30 -8.36
C GLN A 209 17.56 -16.29 -8.19
N ARG A 210 17.80 -16.77 -6.96
CA ARG A 210 18.92 -17.69 -6.65
C ARG A 210 18.60 -19.15 -6.94
N HIS A 211 17.33 -19.55 -6.87
CA HIS A 211 16.91 -20.96 -6.93
C HIS A 211 16.12 -21.31 -8.20
N HIS A 212 16.55 -20.82 -9.36
CA HIS A 212 15.86 -21.07 -10.64
C HIS A 212 15.96 -22.52 -11.14
N ASN A 213 16.95 -23.28 -10.68
CA ASN A 213 17.28 -24.61 -11.21
C ASN A 213 16.37 -25.76 -10.69
N GLN A 214 15.39 -25.46 -9.83
CA GLN A 214 14.48 -26.48 -9.29
C GLN A 214 13.28 -26.69 -10.22
N SER A 215 12.80 -27.92 -10.35
CA SER A 215 11.69 -28.26 -11.26
C SER A 215 10.37 -27.57 -10.92
N THR A 216 10.15 -27.21 -9.64
CA THR A 216 8.99 -26.45 -9.17
C THR A 216 9.27 -24.97 -8.95
N ALA A 217 10.43 -24.46 -9.39
CA ALA A 217 10.79 -23.06 -9.22
C ALA A 217 9.84 -22.14 -10.00
N ILE A 218 9.63 -20.95 -9.46
CA ILE A 218 8.86 -19.90 -10.11
C ILE A 218 9.75 -19.25 -11.19
N ASN A 219 9.19 -19.08 -12.39
CA ASN A 219 9.85 -18.40 -13.50
C ASN A 219 9.20 -17.04 -13.74
N LEU A 220 9.90 -15.97 -13.36
CA LEU A 220 9.43 -14.58 -13.54
C LEU A 220 9.32 -14.14 -15.00
N ASN A 221 9.85 -14.90 -15.96
CA ASN A 221 9.61 -14.65 -17.39
C ASN A 221 8.21 -15.08 -17.84
N ASN A 222 7.48 -15.85 -17.01
CA ASN A 222 6.08 -16.14 -17.27
C ASN A 222 5.24 -14.88 -16.97
N PRO A 223 4.52 -14.31 -17.97
CA PRO A 223 3.71 -13.11 -17.76
C PRO A 223 2.62 -13.26 -16.70
N GLU A 224 2.11 -14.47 -16.46
CA GLU A 224 1.09 -14.72 -15.43
C GLU A 224 1.68 -14.61 -14.02
N SER A 225 2.81 -15.27 -13.78
CA SER A 225 3.55 -15.15 -12.51
C SER A 225 3.96 -13.70 -12.26
N GLN A 226 4.50 -13.02 -13.28
CA GLN A 226 4.84 -11.61 -13.18
C GLN A 226 3.62 -10.73 -12.83
N SER A 227 2.46 -10.97 -13.43
CA SER A 227 1.20 -10.27 -13.11
C SER A 227 0.84 -10.45 -11.64
N MET A 228 0.89 -11.68 -11.13
CA MET A 228 0.56 -11.97 -9.72
C MET A 228 1.53 -11.31 -8.75
N HIS A 229 2.83 -11.33 -9.06
CA HIS A 229 3.84 -10.63 -8.26
C HIS A 229 3.59 -9.11 -8.22
N LEU A 230 3.28 -8.50 -9.36
CA LEU A 230 2.97 -7.07 -9.45
C LEU A 230 1.68 -6.71 -8.73
N GLU A 231 0.61 -7.50 -8.89
CA GLU A 231 -0.66 -7.31 -8.19
C GLU A 231 -0.48 -7.32 -6.67
N THR A 232 0.28 -8.28 -6.14
CA THR A 232 0.58 -8.36 -4.70
C THR A 232 1.38 -7.15 -4.21
N ARG A 233 2.35 -6.65 -5.01
CA ARG A 233 3.09 -5.43 -4.68
C ARG A 233 2.25 -4.16 -4.79
N LEU A 234 1.27 -4.11 -5.70
CA LEU A 234 0.32 -3.00 -5.77
C LEU A 234 -0.58 -2.97 -4.53
N VAL A 235 -1.03 -4.13 -4.04
CA VAL A 235 -1.77 -4.24 -2.77
C VAL A 235 -0.91 -3.82 -1.58
N GLN A 236 0.38 -4.19 -1.58
CA GLN A 236 1.35 -3.71 -0.58
C GLN A 236 1.44 -2.19 -0.59
N LEU A 237 1.59 -1.57 -1.76
CA LEU A 237 1.67 -0.12 -1.90
C LEU A 237 0.38 0.56 -1.42
N ASP A 238 -0.78 0.03 -1.80
CA ASP A 238 -2.07 0.59 -1.40
C ASP A 238 -2.28 0.52 0.12
N SER A 239 -1.95 -0.63 0.71
CA SER A 239 -2.03 -0.83 2.15
C SER A 239 -1.04 0.07 2.91
N ALA A 240 0.16 0.29 2.38
CA ALA A 240 1.14 1.21 2.97
C ALA A 240 0.64 2.66 2.94
N ILE A 241 -0.02 3.08 1.85
CA ILE A 241 -0.62 4.43 1.73
C ILE A 241 -1.76 4.59 2.75
N SER A 242 -2.67 3.63 2.85
CA SER A 242 -3.80 3.67 3.81
C SER A 242 -3.35 3.68 5.27
N MET A 243 -2.20 3.08 5.60
CA MET A 243 -1.61 3.11 6.94
C MET A 243 -0.65 4.29 7.18
N GLU A 244 -0.50 5.17 6.18
CA GLU A 244 0.41 6.33 6.17
C GLU A 244 1.89 5.97 6.40
N LEU A 245 2.30 4.77 5.97
CA LEU A 245 3.67 4.29 6.06
C LEU A 245 4.47 4.73 4.82
N TRP A 246 4.70 6.05 4.68
CA TRP A 246 5.29 6.63 3.47
C TRP A 246 6.66 6.07 3.09
N GLN A 247 7.50 5.73 4.07
CA GLN A 247 8.80 5.09 3.80
C GLN A 247 8.65 3.67 3.24
N GLU A 248 7.68 2.89 3.73
CA GLU A 248 7.40 1.55 3.20
C GLU A 248 6.70 1.60 1.85
N ALA A 249 5.82 2.59 1.63
CA ALA A 249 5.26 2.88 0.32
C ALA A 249 6.38 3.18 -0.69
N PHE A 250 7.37 4.00 -0.32
CA PHE A 250 8.53 4.27 -1.16
C PHE A 250 9.32 3.02 -1.50
N LYS A 251 9.69 2.21 -0.49
CA LYS A 251 10.38 0.93 -0.75
C LYS A 251 9.56 -0.02 -1.62
N ALA A 252 8.24 -0.05 -1.48
CA ALA A 252 7.37 -0.85 -2.34
C ALA A 252 7.40 -0.37 -3.80
N VAL A 253 7.51 0.94 -4.04
CA VAL A 253 7.72 1.49 -5.40
C VAL A 253 9.05 1.03 -5.98
N GLU A 254 10.12 1.00 -5.17
CA GLU A 254 11.43 0.46 -5.59
C GLU A 254 11.35 -1.04 -5.92
N ASP A 255 10.63 -1.81 -5.09
CA ASP A 255 10.40 -3.24 -5.31
C ASP A 255 9.62 -3.49 -6.62
N ILE A 256 8.62 -2.67 -6.93
CA ILE A 256 7.85 -2.75 -8.19
C ILE A 256 8.73 -2.39 -9.39
N HIS A 257 9.51 -1.31 -9.30
CA HIS A 257 10.44 -0.91 -10.35
C HIS A 257 11.48 -2.01 -10.61
N GLY A 258 12.03 -2.60 -9.54
CA GLY A 258 12.93 -3.75 -9.63
C GLY A 258 12.28 -4.95 -10.36
N LEU A 259 11.01 -5.25 -10.07
CA LEU A 259 10.27 -6.31 -10.78
C LEU A 259 10.09 -6.02 -12.27
N PHE A 260 9.92 -4.74 -12.67
CA PHE A 260 9.88 -4.39 -14.10
C PHE A 260 11.22 -4.67 -14.79
N ALA A 261 12.34 -4.38 -14.12
CA ALA A 261 13.68 -4.63 -14.66
C ALA A 261 14.03 -6.13 -14.76
N LEU A 262 13.42 -6.97 -13.91
CA LEU A 262 13.67 -8.42 -13.89
C LEU A 262 12.97 -9.18 -15.02
N SER A 263 11.89 -8.64 -15.56
CA SER A 263 11.19 -9.26 -16.69
C SER A 263 11.62 -8.65 -18.01
N LYS A 264 11.80 -9.50 -19.02
CA LYS A 264 12.06 -9.06 -20.39
C LYS A 264 10.78 -8.58 -21.10
N LYS A 265 9.60 -8.95 -20.61
CA LYS A 265 8.32 -8.59 -21.24
C LYS A 265 7.72 -7.38 -20.55
N PRO A 266 7.18 -6.40 -21.32
CA PRO A 266 6.48 -5.28 -20.73
C PRO A 266 5.25 -5.80 -19.96
N PRO A 267 5.00 -5.29 -18.74
CA PRO A 267 3.85 -5.68 -17.94
C PRO A 267 2.54 -5.19 -18.60
N LYS A 268 1.41 -5.73 -18.13
CA LYS A 268 0.08 -5.32 -18.63
C LYS A 268 -0.13 -3.81 -18.44
N PRO A 269 -0.51 -3.05 -19.49
CA PRO A 269 -0.71 -1.60 -19.40
C PRO A 269 -1.69 -1.15 -18.30
N GLN A 270 -2.75 -1.93 -18.04
CA GLN A 270 -3.70 -1.62 -16.97
C GLN A 270 -3.07 -1.65 -15.56
N LEU A 271 -2.16 -2.60 -15.30
CA LEU A 271 -1.43 -2.66 -14.04
C LEU A 271 -0.45 -1.49 -13.91
N MET A 272 0.19 -1.09 -15.02
CA MET A 272 1.05 0.10 -15.05
C MET A 272 0.26 1.40 -14.81
N ALA A 273 -0.96 1.51 -15.33
CA ALA A 273 -1.83 2.66 -15.09
C ALA A 273 -2.19 2.76 -13.59
N ASN A 274 -2.55 1.64 -12.96
CA ASN A 274 -2.80 1.58 -11.52
C ASN A 274 -1.54 1.95 -10.71
N TYR A 275 -0.37 1.44 -11.11
CA TYR A 275 0.92 1.80 -10.52
C TYR A 275 1.16 3.31 -10.57
N TYR A 276 1.10 3.93 -11.75
CA TYR A 276 1.34 5.37 -11.87
C TYR A 276 0.31 6.21 -11.11
N ASN A 277 -0.95 5.77 -11.04
CA ASN A 277 -1.95 6.45 -10.23
C ASN A 277 -1.54 6.45 -8.74
N LYS A 278 -1.20 5.29 -8.17
CA LYS A 278 -0.77 5.18 -6.76
C LYS A 278 0.53 5.93 -6.48
N VAL A 279 1.52 5.83 -7.37
CA VAL A 279 2.79 6.55 -7.26
C VAL A 279 2.58 8.07 -7.32
N SER A 280 1.63 8.55 -8.14
CA SER A 280 1.28 9.98 -8.18
C SER A 280 0.80 10.48 -6.81
N THR A 281 -0.02 9.70 -6.11
CA THR A 281 -0.48 10.03 -4.76
C THR A 281 0.66 10.05 -3.75
N VAL A 282 1.57 9.07 -3.81
CA VAL A 282 2.76 9.04 -2.94
C VAL A 282 3.63 10.26 -3.15
N PHE A 283 3.92 10.64 -4.40
CA PHE A 283 4.73 11.83 -4.67
C PHE A 283 4.07 13.11 -4.20
N TRP A 284 2.75 13.23 -4.37
CA TRP A 284 1.99 14.37 -3.86
C TRP A 284 2.09 14.50 -2.34
N LYS A 285 1.82 13.41 -1.61
CA LYS A 285 1.88 13.40 -0.13
C LYS A 285 3.31 13.57 0.42
N SER A 286 4.33 13.21 -0.37
CA SER A 286 5.74 13.45 -0.04
C SER A 286 6.22 14.89 -0.29
N GLY A 287 5.36 15.79 -0.78
CA GLY A 287 5.72 17.17 -1.14
C GLY A 287 6.44 17.32 -2.48
N ASN A 288 6.60 16.25 -3.26
CA ASN A 288 7.32 16.29 -4.55
C ASN A 288 6.36 16.50 -5.73
N ALA A 289 5.81 17.72 -5.85
CA ALA A 289 4.87 18.09 -6.92
C ALA A 289 5.42 17.87 -8.35
N LEU A 290 6.74 18.05 -8.53
CA LEU A 290 7.44 17.83 -9.80
C LEU A 290 7.34 16.36 -10.28
N PHE A 291 7.65 15.41 -9.40
CA PHE A 291 7.55 13.99 -9.71
C PHE A 291 6.09 13.53 -9.81
N HIS A 292 5.20 14.11 -9.01
CA HIS A 292 3.76 13.91 -9.15
C HIS A 292 3.27 14.29 -10.57
N ALA A 293 3.56 15.51 -11.04
CA ALA A 293 3.20 15.94 -12.38
C ALA A 293 3.81 15.02 -13.45
N CYS A 294 5.09 14.67 -13.32
CA CYS A 294 5.75 13.75 -14.24
C CYS A 294 5.06 12.37 -14.32
N THR A 295 4.62 11.81 -13.18
CA THR A 295 3.85 10.56 -13.20
C THR A 295 2.50 10.69 -13.89
N LEU A 296 1.82 11.82 -13.75
CA LEU A 296 0.57 12.07 -14.45
C LEU A 296 0.76 12.21 -15.96
N HIS A 297 1.85 12.84 -16.42
CA HIS A 297 2.23 12.85 -17.84
C HIS A 297 2.42 11.42 -18.37
N ARG A 298 3.14 10.57 -17.62
CA ARG A 298 3.35 9.15 -18.00
C ARG A 298 2.03 8.38 -18.03
N LEU A 299 1.16 8.59 -17.04
CA LEU A 299 -0.17 7.98 -16.98
C LEU A 299 -1.05 8.42 -18.16
N TYR A 300 -0.98 9.69 -18.54
CA TYR A 300 -1.72 10.24 -19.67
C TYR A 300 -1.30 9.58 -20.99
N HIS A 301 0.00 9.52 -21.27
CA HIS A 301 0.52 8.86 -22.46
C HIS A 301 0.16 7.38 -22.51
N LEU A 302 0.38 6.66 -21.40
CA LEU A 302 0.04 5.26 -21.31
C LEU A 302 -1.46 5.01 -21.57
N SER A 303 -2.32 5.84 -21.01
CA SER A 303 -3.78 5.68 -21.15
C SER A 303 -4.26 5.96 -22.57
N ARG A 304 -3.69 6.97 -23.23
CA ARG A 304 -3.98 7.30 -24.63
C ARG A 304 -3.53 6.19 -25.58
N ASP A 305 -2.37 5.60 -25.34
CA ASP A 305 -1.85 4.50 -26.16
C ASP A 305 -2.65 3.19 -25.96
N MET A 306 -3.16 2.97 -24.74
CA MET A 306 -3.91 1.77 -24.36
C MET A 306 -5.37 1.76 -24.84
N ARG A 307 -6.10 2.87 -24.68
CA ARG A 307 -7.55 2.93 -24.93
C ARG A 307 -7.87 3.76 -26.17
N LYS A 308 -8.03 3.10 -27.32
CA LYS A 308 -8.44 3.75 -28.58
C LYS A 308 -9.83 4.39 -28.52
N ASN A 309 -10.68 3.98 -27.57
CA ASN A 309 -12.07 4.47 -27.40
C ASN A 309 -12.25 5.22 -26.06
N LEU A 310 -11.27 6.00 -25.64
CA LEU A 310 -11.39 6.86 -24.44
C LEU A 310 -12.53 7.87 -24.64
N THR A 311 -13.42 8.00 -23.65
CA THR A 311 -14.50 8.99 -23.73
C THR A 311 -13.92 10.40 -23.71
N HIS A 312 -14.59 11.33 -24.38
CA HIS A 312 -14.14 12.73 -24.41
C HIS A 312 -14.06 13.32 -22.99
N ASP A 313 -15.03 12.98 -22.14
CA ASP A 313 -15.06 13.40 -20.73
C ASP A 313 -13.84 12.86 -19.97
N GLU A 314 -13.55 11.55 -19.99
CA GLU A 314 -12.38 10.99 -19.30
C GLU A 314 -11.06 11.62 -19.79
N MET A 315 -10.91 11.80 -21.10
CA MET A 315 -9.73 12.45 -21.67
C MET A 315 -9.59 13.90 -21.19
N GLN A 316 -10.71 14.62 -21.07
CA GLN A 316 -10.75 16.00 -20.63
C GLN A 316 -10.40 16.15 -19.15
N ARG A 317 -10.91 15.26 -18.30
CA ARG A 317 -10.55 15.19 -16.88
C ARG A 317 -9.06 14.90 -16.69
N MET A 318 -8.55 13.88 -17.38
CA MET A 318 -7.13 13.52 -17.31
C MET A 318 -6.23 14.66 -17.78
N SER A 319 -6.58 15.33 -18.89
CA SER A 319 -5.82 16.45 -19.43
C SER A 319 -5.83 17.65 -18.46
N THR A 320 -6.99 17.96 -17.89
CA THR A 320 -7.13 19.05 -16.91
C THR A 320 -6.29 18.78 -15.66
N ARG A 321 -6.32 17.55 -15.14
CA ARG A 321 -5.49 17.13 -14.02
C ARG A 321 -3.99 17.25 -14.32
N VAL A 322 -3.54 16.82 -15.50
CA VAL A 322 -2.13 16.94 -15.91
C VAL A 322 -1.71 18.40 -16.04
N LEU A 323 -2.54 19.26 -16.64
CA LEU A 323 -2.28 20.68 -16.78
C LEU A 323 -2.13 21.35 -15.41
N LEU A 324 -3.12 21.17 -14.54
CA LEU A 324 -3.10 21.79 -13.21
C LEU A 324 -1.92 21.29 -12.38
N ALA A 325 -1.65 19.98 -12.38
CA ALA A 325 -0.49 19.42 -11.68
C ALA A 325 0.85 19.98 -12.20
N THR A 326 0.97 20.21 -13.52
CA THR A 326 2.18 20.79 -14.13
C THR A 326 2.35 22.26 -13.76
N LEU A 327 1.26 23.03 -13.76
CA LEU A 327 1.28 24.45 -13.40
C LEU A 327 1.44 24.68 -11.88
N CYS A 328 1.05 23.70 -11.05
CA CYS A 328 1.27 23.70 -9.60
C CYS A 328 2.72 23.51 -9.17
N ILE A 329 3.60 23.04 -10.06
CA ILE A 329 5.00 22.80 -9.70
C ILE A 329 5.59 24.14 -9.23
N PRO A 330 6.11 24.22 -7.98
CA PRO A 330 6.72 25.44 -7.47
C PRO A 330 7.75 26.01 -8.45
N ILE A 331 7.64 27.30 -8.77
CA ILE A 331 8.53 27.97 -9.76
C ILE A 331 9.94 28.09 -9.19
N THR A 332 10.04 28.43 -7.91
CA THR A 332 11.28 28.36 -7.15
C THR A 332 11.38 26.99 -6.48
N PRO A 333 12.51 26.28 -6.59
CA PRO A 333 12.70 25.05 -5.83
C PRO A 333 12.63 25.36 -4.34
N GLU A 334 11.98 24.50 -3.56
CA GLU A 334 12.04 24.52 -2.10
C GLU A 334 13.48 24.23 -1.66
N ARG A 335 14.33 25.24 -1.66
CA ARG A 335 15.60 25.19 -0.96
C ARG A 335 15.27 25.48 0.49
N THR A 336 15.16 24.43 1.30
CA THR A 336 15.17 24.63 2.74
C THR A 336 16.54 25.23 3.09
N ASP A 337 16.56 26.38 3.74
CA ASP A 337 17.82 27.03 4.16
C ASP A 337 18.73 26.08 4.95
N ILE A 338 18.11 25.10 5.63
CA ILE A 338 18.73 23.97 6.31
C ILE A 338 19.61 23.12 5.39
N ALA A 339 19.17 22.81 4.16
CA ALA A 339 19.96 22.01 3.21
C ALA A 339 21.20 22.76 2.72
N ARG A 340 21.08 24.09 2.58
CA ARG A 340 22.20 24.98 2.24
C ARG A 340 23.17 25.14 3.43
N LEU A 341 22.65 25.17 4.65
CA LEU A 341 23.45 25.26 5.87
C LEU A 341 24.24 23.98 6.17
N LEU A 342 23.75 22.84 5.67
CA LEU A 342 24.35 21.51 5.87
C LEU A 342 25.17 21.02 4.65
N ASP A 343 25.39 21.85 3.62
CA ASP A 343 26.07 21.50 2.35
C ASP A 343 25.51 20.21 1.69
N MET A 344 24.20 20.00 1.78
CA MET A 344 23.52 18.79 1.29
C MET A 344 23.08 18.88 -0.18
N ASP A 345 23.55 19.89 -0.93
CA ASP A 345 23.15 20.14 -2.32
C ASP A 345 23.41 18.93 -3.23
N GLY A 346 24.52 18.20 -3.02
CA GLY A 346 24.83 16.97 -3.75
C GLY A 346 23.83 15.84 -3.49
N ILE A 347 23.29 15.75 -2.27
CA ILE A 347 22.32 14.71 -1.87
C ILE A 347 20.97 14.95 -2.56
N ILE A 348 20.56 16.21 -2.73
CA ILE A 348 19.29 16.56 -3.39
C ILE A 348 19.31 16.10 -4.86
N VAL A 349 20.40 16.36 -5.56
CA VAL A 349 20.57 15.96 -6.97
C VAL A 349 20.55 14.44 -7.11
N GLU A 350 21.28 13.72 -6.25
CA GLU A 350 21.33 12.26 -6.27
C GLU A 350 19.97 11.64 -5.93
N LYS A 351 19.25 12.21 -4.96
CA LYS A 351 17.87 11.83 -4.65
C LYS A 351 16.96 11.99 -5.86
N HIS A 352 17.00 13.14 -6.54
CA HIS A 352 16.20 13.37 -7.76
C HIS A 352 16.56 12.40 -8.88
N ARG A 353 17.84 12.04 -9.04
CA ARG A 353 18.29 11.05 -10.02
C ARG A 353 17.71 9.66 -9.71
N ARG A 354 17.78 9.22 -8.45
CA ARG A 354 17.16 7.95 -8.00
C ARG A 354 15.66 7.95 -8.26
N LEU A 355 14.95 9.04 -7.93
CA LEU A 355 13.51 9.18 -8.20
C LEU A 355 13.18 9.12 -9.70
N ALA A 356 14.00 9.76 -10.54
CA ALA A 356 13.84 9.72 -11.99
C ALA A 356 14.00 8.30 -12.55
N THR A 357 15.00 7.55 -12.05
CA THR A 357 15.20 6.14 -12.41
C THR A 357 13.97 5.29 -12.09
N LEU A 358 13.33 5.48 -10.93
CA LEU A 358 12.11 4.74 -10.55
C LEU A 358 10.93 4.93 -11.54
N LEU A 359 10.89 6.08 -12.22
CA LEU A 359 9.91 6.39 -13.27
C LEU A 359 10.36 5.99 -14.68
N GLY A 360 11.53 5.35 -14.80
CA GLY A 360 12.15 4.96 -16.06
C GLY A 360 12.63 6.16 -16.88
N LEU A 361 13.01 7.26 -16.22
CA LEU A 361 13.58 8.46 -16.86
C LEU A 361 15.11 8.41 -16.76
N GLN A 362 15.79 8.82 -17.82
CA GLN A 362 17.26 8.88 -17.86
C GLN A 362 17.80 10.11 -17.11
N SER A 363 17.06 11.21 -17.14
CA SER A 363 17.38 12.46 -16.47
C SER A 363 16.25 12.90 -15.56
N PRO A 364 16.54 13.65 -14.48
CA PRO A 364 15.50 14.23 -13.64
C PRO A 364 14.67 15.23 -14.44
N PRO A 365 13.33 15.16 -14.37
CA PRO A 365 12.46 16.09 -15.07
C PRO A 365 12.62 17.50 -14.49
N THR A 366 12.40 18.52 -15.32
CA THR A 366 12.32 19.92 -14.88
C THR A 366 10.94 20.47 -15.19
N ARG A 367 10.52 21.52 -14.47
CA ARG A 367 9.25 22.22 -14.72
C ARG A 367 9.13 22.63 -16.19
N GLN A 368 10.18 23.23 -16.75
CA GLN A 368 10.19 23.66 -18.14
C GLN A 368 10.09 22.49 -19.13
N SER A 369 10.78 21.37 -18.85
CA SER A 369 10.67 20.18 -19.70
C SER A 369 9.23 19.67 -19.76
N LEU A 370 8.56 19.56 -18.61
CA LEU A 370 7.17 19.07 -18.55
C LEU A 370 6.19 20.02 -19.24
N ILE A 371 6.42 21.34 -19.15
CA ILE A 371 5.62 22.34 -19.87
C ILE A 371 5.82 22.21 -21.38
N ASN A 372 7.07 22.08 -21.83
CA ASN A 372 7.38 21.90 -23.25
C ASN A 372 6.77 20.60 -23.79
N ASP A 373 6.81 19.52 -23.02
CA ASP A 373 6.19 18.24 -23.38
C ASP A 373 4.68 18.40 -23.52
N MET A 374 4.02 19.08 -22.58
CA MET A 374 2.58 19.34 -22.64
C MET A 374 2.14 20.03 -23.94
N VAL A 375 2.90 21.04 -24.38
CA VAL A 375 2.65 21.77 -25.63
C VAL A 375 2.93 20.88 -26.84
N ARG A 376 4.05 20.16 -26.84
CA ARG A 376 4.44 19.24 -27.92
C ARG A 376 3.39 18.17 -28.19
N PHE A 377 2.71 17.71 -27.14
CA PHE A 377 1.67 16.67 -27.24
C PHE A 377 0.25 17.21 -27.44
N ASN A 378 0.08 18.52 -27.66
CA ASN A 378 -1.20 19.18 -27.89
C ASN A 378 -2.25 18.91 -26.79
N LEU A 379 -1.80 18.76 -25.54
CA LEU A 379 -2.68 18.45 -24.40
C LEU A 379 -3.76 19.53 -24.20
N LEU A 380 -3.44 20.80 -24.50
CA LEU A 380 -4.33 21.96 -24.40
C LEU A 380 -5.61 21.86 -25.25
N GLN A 381 -5.65 20.98 -26.25
CA GLN A 381 -6.87 20.79 -27.07
C GLN A 381 -7.97 20.04 -26.32
N TYR A 382 -7.59 19.19 -25.37
CA TYR A 382 -8.51 18.32 -24.64
C TYR A 382 -8.84 18.86 -23.25
N VAL A 383 -8.23 19.97 -22.84
CA VAL A 383 -8.49 20.60 -21.54
C VAL A 383 -9.83 21.35 -21.55
N VAL A 384 -10.46 21.44 -20.38
CA VAL A 384 -11.66 22.27 -20.15
C VAL A 384 -11.41 23.73 -20.61
N PRO A 385 -12.29 24.33 -21.43
CA PRO A 385 -12.07 25.68 -21.95
C PRO A 385 -11.77 26.73 -20.87
N GLU A 386 -12.41 26.61 -19.71
CA GLU A 386 -12.29 27.50 -18.56
C GLU A 386 -10.88 27.53 -17.96
N VAL A 387 -10.15 26.41 -18.00
CA VAL A 387 -8.79 26.29 -17.45
C VAL A 387 -7.71 26.32 -18.53
N LYS A 388 -8.09 26.27 -19.82
CA LYS A 388 -7.17 26.23 -20.96
C LYS A 388 -6.31 27.49 -21.05
N GLU A 389 -6.89 28.66 -20.80
CA GLU A 389 -6.17 29.94 -20.86
C GLU A 389 -5.16 30.15 -19.72
N LEU A 390 -5.24 29.34 -18.66
CA LEU A 390 -4.35 29.46 -17.50
C LEU A 390 -2.86 29.27 -17.89
N TYR A 391 -2.58 28.38 -18.86
CA TYR A 391 -1.23 28.20 -19.41
C TYR A 391 -0.69 29.50 -20.03
N ASN A 392 -1.50 30.15 -20.88
CA ASN A 392 -1.09 31.39 -21.53
C ASN A 392 -0.84 32.49 -20.50
N TRP A 393 -1.71 32.64 -19.50
CA TRP A 393 -1.57 33.70 -18.49
C TRP A 393 -0.35 33.53 -17.58
N LEU A 394 0.05 32.30 -17.26
CA LEU A 394 1.17 32.05 -16.33
C LEU A 394 2.53 31.96 -17.02
N GLU A 395 2.59 31.58 -18.29
CA GLU A 395 3.87 31.33 -18.99
C GLU A 395 4.14 32.24 -20.20
N VAL A 396 3.11 32.77 -20.86
CA VAL A 396 3.26 33.49 -22.15
C VAL A 396 2.93 34.97 -22.02
N ASP A 397 1.77 35.29 -21.45
CA ASP A 397 1.23 36.63 -21.39
C ASP A 397 1.88 37.46 -20.28
N PHE A 398 2.19 38.71 -20.63
CA PHE A 398 2.73 39.69 -19.69
C PHE A 398 1.70 40.78 -19.37
N HIS A 399 0.87 40.55 -18.36
CA HIS A 399 -0.22 41.45 -17.97
C HIS A 399 -0.42 41.47 -16.44
N PRO A 400 0.50 42.08 -15.67
CA PRO A 400 0.51 41.96 -14.21
C PRO A 400 -0.80 42.45 -13.55
N LEU A 401 -1.38 43.55 -14.03
CA LEU A 401 -2.59 44.13 -13.44
C LEU A 401 -3.85 43.27 -13.62
N LYS A 402 -3.90 42.41 -14.64
CA LYS A 402 -5.07 41.58 -14.97
C LYS A 402 -4.89 40.12 -14.57
N LEU A 403 -3.65 39.69 -14.29
CA LEU A 403 -3.30 38.29 -14.02
C LEU A 403 -4.08 37.74 -12.82
N SER A 404 -4.04 38.42 -11.69
CA SER A 404 -4.69 37.99 -10.45
C SER A 404 -6.20 37.81 -10.62
N GLY A 405 -6.88 38.78 -11.24
CA GLY A 405 -8.33 38.71 -11.48
C GLY A 405 -8.72 37.58 -12.42
N ARG A 406 -7.91 37.31 -13.46
CA ARG A 406 -8.13 36.20 -14.40
C ARG A 406 -7.97 34.84 -13.72
N VAL A 407 -6.86 34.64 -13.01
CA VAL A 407 -6.58 33.40 -12.28
C VAL A 407 -7.61 33.16 -11.17
N THR A 408 -8.03 34.20 -10.45
CA THR A 408 -9.04 34.06 -9.37
C THR A 408 -10.35 33.46 -9.88
N LYS A 409 -10.81 33.86 -11.06
CA LYS A 409 -12.02 33.27 -11.68
C LYS A 409 -11.86 31.78 -11.92
N VAL A 410 -10.69 31.36 -12.40
CA VAL A 410 -10.37 29.95 -12.63
C VAL A 410 -10.27 29.19 -11.31
N LEU A 411 -9.63 29.76 -10.29
CA LEU A 411 -9.52 29.13 -8.97
C LEU A 411 -10.88 28.95 -8.29
N ASN A 412 -11.78 29.94 -8.42
CA ASN A 412 -13.14 29.82 -7.92
C ASN A 412 -13.91 28.73 -8.67
N TRP A 413 -13.79 28.67 -10.00
CA TRP A 413 -14.37 27.58 -10.78
C TRP A 413 -13.86 26.19 -10.32
N VAL A 414 -12.55 26.05 -10.07
CA VAL A 414 -11.97 24.79 -9.56
C VAL A 414 -12.52 24.46 -8.16
N ARG A 415 -12.73 25.47 -7.30
CA ARG A 415 -13.34 25.28 -5.97
C ARG A 415 -14.79 24.84 -6.08
N ASP A 416 -15.58 25.45 -6.98
CA ASP A 416 -16.99 25.12 -7.20
C ASP A 416 -17.17 23.70 -7.75
N GLN A 417 -16.15 23.14 -8.40
CA GLN A 417 -16.13 21.75 -8.91
C GLN A 417 -15.84 20.69 -7.83
N ALA A 418 -15.84 21.07 -6.54
CA ALA A 418 -15.54 20.21 -5.39
C ALA A 418 -16.19 18.81 -5.44
N GLU A 419 -17.48 18.78 -5.77
CA GLU A 419 -18.30 17.57 -5.74
C GLU A 419 -18.04 16.66 -6.95
N LYS A 420 -17.60 17.22 -8.07
CA LYS A 420 -17.32 16.47 -9.31
C LYS A 420 -15.90 15.92 -9.34
N GLU A 421 -14.92 16.71 -8.88
CA GLU A 421 -13.51 16.35 -8.89
C GLU A 421 -12.75 16.87 -7.66
N SER A 422 -12.86 16.15 -6.54
CA SER A 422 -12.15 16.47 -5.29
C SER A 422 -10.62 16.49 -5.45
N ASP A 423 -10.08 15.66 -6.34
CA ASP A 423 -8.64 15.57 -6.65
C ASP A 423 -8.06 16.89 -7.20
N LEU A 424 -8.86 17.78 -7.79
CA LEU A 424 -8.36 19.05 -8.33
C LEU A 424 -8.16 20.11 -7.24
N GLN A 425 -8.86 20.00 -6.11
CA GLN A 425 -8.80 21.01 -5.06
C GLN A 425 -7.43 21.11 -4.40
N GLN A 426 -6.70 19.99 -4.33
CA GLN A 426 -5.36 19.97 -3.75
C GLN A 426 -4.36 20.89 -4.49
N TYR A 427 -4.63 21.21 -5.76
CA TYR A 427 -3.78 22.06 -6.60
C TYR A 427 -3.96 23.56 -6.30
N VAL A 428 -5.11 23.96 -5.75
CA VAL A 428 -5.47 25.38 -5.56
C VAL A 428 -4.42 26.17 -4.76
N PRO A 429 -3.93 25.71 -3.60
CA PRO A 429 -2.95 26.48 -2.82
C PRO A 429 -1.63 26.71 -3.58
N HIS A 430 -1.14 25.68 -4.28
CA HIS A 430 0.11 25.76 -5.03
C HIS A 430 -0.02 26.69 -6.25
N LEU A 431 -1.18 26.69 -6.92
CA LEU A 431 -1.47 27.64 -8.01
C LEU A 431 -1.55 29.08 -7.50
N GLN A 432 -2.12 29.30 -6.31
CA GLN A 432 -2.14 30.62 -5.69
C GLN A 432 -0.71 31.13 -5.45
N SER A 433 0.14 30.34 -4.79
CA SER A 433 1.55 30.70 -4.55
C SER A 433 2.31 30.96 -5.85
N ASN A 434 2.15 30.10 -6.85
CA ASN A 434 2.81 30.29 -8.15
C ASN A 434 2.32 31.55 -8.87
N THR A 435 1.03 31.88 -8.75
CA THR A 435 0.46 33.09 -9.35
C THR A 435 1.00 34.35 -8.69
N ILE A 436 1.11 34.36 -7.36
CA ILE A 436 1.72 35.48 -6.62
C ILE A 436 3.17 35.66 -7.08
N LEU A 437 3.96 34.59 -7.10
CA LEU A 437 5.36 34.67 -7.50
C LEU A 437 5.53 35.14 -8.96
N ARG A 438 4.68 34.67 -9.89
CA ARG A 438 4.66 35.19 -11.27
C ARG A 438 4.27 36.66 -11.32
N LEU A 439 3.25 37.07 -10.58
CA LEU A 439 2.85 38.46 -10.50
C LEU A 439 3.99 39.34 -9.99
N LEU A 440 4.66 38.93 -8.90
CA LEU A 440 5.80 39.64 -8.34
C LEU A 440 6.94 39.75 -9.36
N GLN A 441 7.26 38.66 -10.07
CA GLN A 441 8.26 38.69 -11.15
C GLN A 441 7.88 39.67 -12.27
N GLN A 442 6.61 39.73 -12.69
CA GLN A 442 6.16 40.65 -13.74
C GLN A 442 6.15 42.10 -13.26
N VAL A 443 5.69 42.36 -12.02
CA VAL A 443 5.68 43.70 -11.42
C VAL A 443 7.10 44.21 -11.23
N ALA A 444 8.02 43.39 -10.74
CA ALA A 444 9.42 43.76 -10.54
C ALA A 444 10.16 44.17 -11.82
N GLN A 445 9.70 43.72 -13.00
CA GLN A 445 10.26 44.13 -14.28
C GLN A 445 9.81 45.52 -14.74
N ILE A 446 8.65 46.01 -14.26
CA ILE A 446 8.05 47.28 -14.70
C ILE A 446 8.20 48.37 -13.63
N TYR A 447 8.03 48.00 -12.36
CA TYR A 447 7.97 48.92 -11.23
C TYR A 447 9.27 48.87 -10.43
N GLN A 448 9.89 50.04 -10.23
CA GLN A 448 11.05 50.19 -9.36
C GLN A 448 10.67 50.31 -7.88
N SER A 449 9.53 50.96 -7.60
CA SER A 449 8.94 51.04 -6.26
C SER A 449 7.42 50.93 -6.37
N ILE A 450 6.80 50.27 -5.39
CA ILE A 450 5.35 50.09 -5.32
C ILE A 450 4.93 50.19 -3.87
N GLU A 451 3.82 50.89 -3.61
CA GLU A 451 3.22 50.90 -2.28
C GLU A 451 2.64 49.51 -1.95
N PHE A 452 2.86 49.06 -0.72
CA PHE A 452 2.37 47.76 -0.28
C PHE A 452 0.84 47.67 -0.31
N SER A 453 0.14 48.75 0.04
CA SER A 453 -1.31 48.89 -0.11
C SER A 453 -1.79 48.61 -1.55
N ARG A 454 -1.05 49.13 -2.54
CA ARG A 454 -1.33 48.90 -3.95
C ARG A 454 -1.08 47.46 -4.34
N LEU A 455 0.01 46.86 -3.87
CA LEU A 455 0.32 45.45 -4.13
C LEU A 455 -0.73 44.51 -3.51
N ALA A 456 -1.18 44.78 -2.28
CA ALA A 456 -2.27 44.04 -1.64
C ALA A 456 -3.59 44.16 -2.43
N SER A 457 -3.90 45.34 -2.97
CA SER A 457 -5.08 45.53 -3.82
C SER A 457 -5.03 44.73 -5.14
N LEU A 458 -3.82 44.39 -5.61
CA LEU A 458 -3.65 43.59 -6.82
C LEU A 458 -3.87 42.09 -6.57
N VAL A 459 -3.76 41.61 -5.33
CA VAL A 459 -3.90 40.18 -4.99
C VAL A 459 -5.04 39.99 -3.98
N PRO A 460 -6.31 40.01 -4.43
CA PRO A 460 -7.46 40.02 -3.51
C PRO A 460 -7.74 38.67 -2.83
N PHE A 461 -7.05 37.59 -3.23
CA PHE A 461 -7.30 36.23 -2.74
C PHE A 461 -6.31 35.77 -1.66
N VAL A 462 -5.44 36.66 -1.18
CA VAL A 462 -4.37 36.37 -0.20
C VAL A 462 -4.38 37.48 0.84
N ASP A 463 -4.14 37.12 2.10
CA ASP A 463 -4.02 38.11 3.17
C ASP A 463 -2.71 38.90 3.06
N ALA A 464 -2.72 40.14 3.55
CA ALA A 464 -1.56 41.03 3.49
C ALA A 464 -0.31 40.39 4.13
N PHE A 465 -0.45 39.71 5.26
CA PHE A 465 0.66 39.03 5.93
C PHE A 465 1.21 37.83 5.14
N GLN A 466 0.35 37.11 4.42
CA GLN A 466 0.79 36.02 3.55
C GLN A 466 1.51 36.55 2.31
N LEU A 467 1.05 37.68 1.76
CA LEU A 467 1.69 38.35 0.64
C LEU A 467 3.06 38.90 1.02
N GLU A 468 3.26 39.37 2.24
CA GLU A 468 4.56 39.80 2.77
C GLU A 468 5.55 38.63 2.94
N ARG A 469 5.06 37.44 3.29
CA ARG A 469 5.89 36.22 3.45
C ARG A 469 6.24 35.53 2.13
N SER A 470 5.46 35.79 1.07
CA SER A 470 5.60 35.16 -0.25
C SER A 470 6.68 35.85 -1.07
#